data_AF-A0A7S3ANC3-F1
#
_entry.id   AF-A0A7S3ANC3-F1
#
_cell.length_a   1.000
_cell.length_b   1.000
_cell.length_c   1.000
_cell.angle_alpha   90.00
_cell.angle_beta   90.00
_cell.angle_gamma   90.00
#
_symmetry.space_group_name_H-M   'P 1'
#
loop_
_entity.id
_entity.type
_entity.pdbx_description
1 polymer ?
#
loop_
_entity_poly.entity_id
_entity_poly.type
_entity_poly.pdbx_seq_one_letter_code
_entity_poly.pdbx_strand_id
1 'polypeptide(L)'
;IFGYMYSELCAKCAEKFPEFKDETNPDAKPHTFKRLLLNKCQEEFEKENHIESVLSELPEDASEADREIVRKRAKSRMLGNIRFIGELYKQKMLTEKIMHECLIKLLGEVENPDEDEIECLCKLLHTIGKMIDHHKAKPHMDQYFVRMTEMSQNTNLANRLRFLLQEVIDLRRGNWVTRKADPNQKSASALERAGKGAAAAAKGGRGAA
;
A
#
# COMPACT_ATOMS: atom_id res chain seq x y z
N ILE A 1 2.44 9.21 -11.20
CA ILE A 1 2.15 8.60 -12.52
C ILE A 1 3.37 7.87 -13.12
N PHE A 2 4.62 8.27 -12.84
CA PHE A 2 5.80 7.58 -13.39
C PHE A 2 6.54 6.61 -12.45
N GLY A 3 6.01 6.35 -11.24
CA GLY A 3 6.69 5.53 -10.22
C GLY A 3 7.08 4.13 -10.71
N TYR A 4 6.20 3.47 -11.47
CA TYR A 4 6.49 2.18 -12.08
C TYR A 4 7.63 2.24 -13.12
N MET A 5 7.65 3.25 -13.99
CA MET A 5 8.70 3.39 -15.00
C MET A 5 10.06 3.65 -14.36
N TYR A 6 10.09 4.49 -13.33
CA TYR A 6 11.32 4.75 -12.58
C TYR A 6 11.77 3.53 -11.77
N SER A 7 10.84 2.75 -11.20
CA SER A 7 11.21 1.53 -10.47
C SER A 7 11.77 0.46 -11.40
N GLU A 8 11.25 0.33 -12.62
CA GLU A 8 11.78 -0.57 -13.64
C GLU A 8 13.18 -0.13 -14.11
N LEU A 9 13.41 1.17 -14.28
CA LEU A 9 14.75 1.69 -14.57
C LEU A 9 15.73 1.39 -13.43
N CYS A 10 15.32 1.60 -12.18
CA CYS A 10 16.13 1.26 -11.01
C CYS A 10 16.51 -0.22 -10.98
N ALA A 11 15.58 -1.12 -11.32
CA ALA A 11 15.86 -2.55 -11.42
C ALA A 11 16.90 -2.85 -12.50
N LYS A 12 16.75 -2.27 -13.70
CA LYS A 12 17.72 -2.41 -14.80
C LYS A 12 19.11 -1.85 -14.44
N CYS A 13 19.17 -0.74 -13.73
CA CYS A 13 20.44 -0.20 -13.22
C CYS A 13 21.07 -1.14 -12.19
N ALA A 14 20.28 -1.74 -11.31
CA ALA A 14 20.77 -2.70 -10.32
C ALA A 14 21.35 -3.98 -10.94
N GLU A 15 20.82 -4.41 -12.09
CA GLU A 15 21.33 -5.56 -12.84
C GLU A 15 22.59 -5.24 -13.65
N LYS A 16 22.69 -4.03 -14.21
CA LYS A 16 23.75 -3.66 -15.15
C LYS A 16 24.96 -2.97 -14.51
N PHE A 17 24.78 -2.30 -13.38
CA PHE A 17 25.86 -1.52 -12.78
C PHE A 17 26.80 -2.41 -11.95
N PRO A 18 28.12 -2.13 -12.01
CA PRO A 18 29.10 -2.86 -11.22
C PRO A 18 28.98 -2.49 -9.73
N GLU A 19 29.77 -3.17 -8.91
CA GLU A 19 30.01 -2.73 -7.55
C GLU A 19 30.93 -1.50 -7.54
N PHE A 20 30.58 -0.50 -6.74
CA PHE A 20 31.31 0.74 -6.55
C PHE A 20 32.17 0.62 -5.29
N LYS A 21 33.48 0.83 -5.39
CA LYS A 21 34.34 0.87 -4.20
C LYS A 21 34.14 2.18 -3.44
N ASP A 22 34.32 2.13 -2.13
CA ASP A 22 34.31 3.33 -1.30
C ASP A 22 35.66 4.06 -1.49
N GLU A 23 35.61 5.31 -1.97
CA GLU A 23 36.80 6.14 -2.19
C GLU A 23 37.50 6.53 -0.87
N THR A 24 36.77 6.54 0.24
CA THR A 24 37.27 6.94 1.56
C THR A 24 37.77 5.76 2.40
N ASN A 25 37.29 4.54 2.12
CA ASN A 25 37.73 3.34 2.82
C ASN A 25 37.90 2.13 1.85
N PRO A 26 39.13 1.87 1.37
CA PRO A 26 39.40 0.79 0.42
C PRO A 26 39.08 -0.63 0.92
N ASP A 27 39.04 -0.83 2.25
CA ASP A 27 38.73 -2.12 2.89
C ASP A 27 37.22 -2.29 3.14
N ALA A 28 36.41 -1.26 2.91
CA ALA A 28 34.97 -1.34 3.06
C ALA A 28 34.35 -2.21 1.94
N LYS A 29 33.27 -2.92 2.30
CA LYS A 29 32.53 -3.74 1.33
C LYS A 29 31.99 -2.84 0.21
N PRO A 30 32.22 -3.17 -1.08
CA PRO A 30 31.74 -2.39 -2.20
C PRO A 30 30.23 -2.09 -2.13
N HIS A 31 29.86 -0.90 -2.55
CA HIS A 31 28.47 -0.47 -2.67
C HIS A 31 27.86 -1.00 -3.95
N THR A 32 26.69 -1.61 -3.85
CA THR A 32 25.86 -1.91 -5.03
C THR A 32 24.87 -0.77 -5.26
N PHE A 33 24.42 -0.59 -6.49
CA PHE A 33 23.33 0.35 -6.80
C PHE A 33 22.11 0.12 -5.90
N LYS A 34 21.76 -1.15 -5.64
CA LYS A 34 20.66 -1.51 -4.74
C LYS A 34 20.87 -0.97 -3.31
N ARG A 35 22.09 -1.08 -2.77
CA ARG A 35 22.42 -0.58 -1.42
C ARG A 35 22.36 0.94 -1.36
N LEU A 36 22.89 1.63 -2.37
CA LEU A 36 22.83 3.10 -2.45
C LEU A 36 21.39 3.58 -2.57
N LEU A 37 20.59 2.92 -3.40
CA LEU A 37 19.16 3.25 -3.55
C LEU A 37 18.40 3.04 -2.24
N LEU A 38 18.65 1.94 -1.52
CA LEU A 38 18.02 1.68 -0.23
C LEU A 38 18.36 2.77 0.78
N ASN A 39 19.65 3.13 0.91
CA ASN A 39 20.08 4.20 1.80
C ASN A 39 19.39 5.52 1.43
N LYS A 40 19.31 5.83 0.14
CA LYS A 40 18.68 7.07 -0.34
C LYS A 40 17.17 7.08 -0.07
N CYS A 41 16.48 5.95 -0.24
CA CYS A 41 15.07 5.82 0.11
C CYS A 41 14.83 6.01 1.61
N GLN A 42 15.70 5.46 2.45
CA GLN A 42 15.65 5.63 3.91
C GLN A 42 15.84 7.11 4.30
N GLU A 43 16.87 7.77 3.75
CA GLU A 43 17.12 9.20 4.00
C GLU A 43 15.93 10.07 3.60
N GLU A 44 15.35 9.86 2.41
CA GLU A 44 14.22 10.67 1.96
C GLU A 44 12.96 10.42 2.80
N PHE A 45 12.74 9.18 3.25
CA PHE A 45 11.64 8.84 4.16
C PHE A 45 11.82 9.50 5.54
N GLU A 46 13.03 9.50 6.09
CA GLU A 46 13.34 10.10 7.39
C GLU A 46 13.30 11.63 7.35
N LYS A 47 13.81 12.26 6.28
CA LYS A 47 13.74 13.72 6.08
C LYS A 47 12.30 14.23 6.08
N GLU A 48 11.37 13.47 5.51
CA GLU A 48 9.96 13.86 5.43
C GLU A 48 9.18 13.69 6.73
N ASN A 49 9.76 13.04 7.74
CA ASN A 49 9.19 13.01 9.09
C ASN A 49 9.38 14.33 9.85
N HIS A 50 10.17 15.26 9.33
CA HIS A 50 10.42 16.56 9.94
C HIS A 50 9.68 17.69 9.22
N ILE A 51 8.35 17.59 9.08
CA ILE A 51 7.53 18.76 8.66
C ILE A 51 7.85 19.98 9.52
N GLU A 52 8.11 19.77 10.82
CA GLU A 52 8.50 20.83 11.73
C GLU A 52 9.81 21.54 11.33
N SER A 53 10.79 20.83 10.78
CA SER A 53 12.01 21.48 10.30
C SER A 53 11.73 22.36 9.08
N VAL A 54 10.90 21.87 8.15
CA VAL A 54 10.50 22.65 6.97
C VAL A 54 9.67 23.87 7.37
N LEU A 55 8.83 23.75 8.40
CA LEU A 55 8.07 24.87 8.95
C LEU A 55 8.97 25.87 9.69
N SER A 56 10.04 25.41 10.34
CA SER A 56 11.00 26.28 11.03
C SER A 56 11.86 27.13 10.08
N GLU A 57 11.96 26.75 8.81
CA GLU A 57 12.64 27.53 7.78
C GLU A 57 11.76 28.69 7.24
N LEU A 58 10.47 28.72 7.58
CA LEU A 58 9.60 29.84 7.21
C LEU A 58 9.90 31.08 8.06
N PRO A 59 9.73 32.29 7.48
CA PRO A 59 9.78 33.53 8.25
C PRO A 59 8.83 33.47 9.46
N GLU A 60 9.21 34.07 10.59
CA GLU A 60 8.37 34.06 11.80
C GLU A 60 7.01 34.75 11.56
N ASP A 61 6.98 35.74 10.68
CA ASP A 61 5.80 36.48 10.23
C ASP A 61 4.98 35.77 9.14
N ALA A 62 5.38 34.56 8.72
CA ALA A 62 4.63 33.78 7.75
C ALA A 62 3.19 33.54 8.22
N SER A 63 2.24 33.88 7.35
CA SER A 63 0.81 33.69 7.59
C SER A 63 0.49 32.21 7.83
N GLU A 64 -0.58 31.94 8.59
CA GLU A 64 -1.06 30.56 8.76
C GLU A 64 -1.44 29.92 7.41
N ALA A 65 -1.87 30.73 6.43
CA ALA A 65 -2.12 30.26 5.07
C ALA A 65 -0.84 29.75 4.38
N ASP A 66 0.29 30.45 4.57
CA ASP A 66 1.58 30.05 3.98
C ASP A 66 2.12 28.78 4.65
N ARG A 67 2.02 28.72 5.99
CA ARG A 67 2.35 27.53 6.77
C ARG A 67 1.53 26.32 6.29
N GLU A 68 0.24 26.51 6.05
CA GLU A 68 -0.64 25.44 5.56
C GLU A 68 -0.30 24.99 4.13
N ILE A 69 0.09 25.91 3.24
CA ILE A 69 0.58 25.55 1.90
C ILE A 69 1.84 24.68 2.00
N VAL A 70 2.77 25.04 2.88
CA VAL A 70 4.00 24.25 3.10
C VAL A 70 3.67 22.88 3.69
N ARG A 71 2.78 22.78 4.68
CA ARG A 71 2.33 21.49 5.23
C ARG A 71 1.74 20.59 4.15
N LYS A 72 0.82 21.13 3.34
CA LYS A 72 0.20 20.38 2.22
C LYS A 72 1.22 19.92 1.19
N ARG A 73 2.19 20.77 0.85
CA ARG A 73 3.25 20.42 -0.11
C ARG A 73 4.17 19.32 0.42
N ALA A 74 4.59 19.43 1.67
CA ALA A 74 5.42 18.42 2.33
C ALA A 74 4.68 17.07 2.42
N LYS A 75 3.42 17.09 2.84
CA LYS A 75 2.56 15.91 2.87
C LYS A 75 2.39 15.26 1.49
N SER A 76 2.11 16.05 0.46
CA SER A 76 1.97 15.54 -0.92
C SER A 76 3.26 14.84 -1.40
N ARG A 77 4.43 15.40 -1.05
CA ARG A 77 5.74 14.80 -1.35
C ARG A 77 5.93 13.49 -0.60
N MET A 78 5.65 13.46 0.70
CA MET A 78 5.69 12.25 1.55
C MET A 78 4.84 11.12 0.98
N LEU A 79 3.57 11.40 0.65
CA LEU A 79 2.68 10.40 0.06
C LEU A 79 3.17 9.94 -1.32
N GLY A 80 3.77 10.84 -2.11
CA GLY A 80 4.44 10.51 -3.37
C GLY A 80 5.59 9.54 -3.18
N ASN A 81 6.45 9.79 -2.20
CA ASN A 81 7.60 8.96 -1.87
C ASN A 81 7.19 7.58 -1.36
N ILE A 82 6.20 7.48 -0.46
CA ILE A 82 5.70 6.19 0.02
C ILE A 82 5.14 5.35 -1.13
N ARG A 83 4.41 5.97 -2.06
CA ARG A 83 3.94 5.28 -3.28
C ARG A 83 5.10 4.75 -4.13
N PHE A 84 6.16 5.55 -4.30
CA PHE A 84 7.33 5.14 -5.07
C PHE A 84 8.13 4.03 -4.37
N ILE A 85 8.30 4.10 -3.06
CA ILE A 85 8.89 3.06 -2.21
C ILE A 85 8.11 1.74 -2.38
N GLY A 86 6.78 1.79 -2.41
CA GLY A 86 5.95 0.61 -2.70
C GLY A 86 6.24 -0.02 -4.07
N GLU A 87 6.41 0.79 -5.12
CA GLU A 87 6.79 0.30 -6.45
C GLU A 87 8.21 -0.30 -6.48
N LEU A 88 9.17 0.28 -5.75
CA LEU A 88 10.52 -0.28 -5.60
C LEU A 88 10.51 -1.61 -4.83
N TYR A 89 9.71 -1.72 -3.78
CA TYR A 89 9.56 -2.97 -3.03
C TYR A 89 8.99 -4.10 -3.91
N LYS A 90 8.03 -3.78 -4.77
CA LYS A 90 7.50 -4.71 -5.77
C LYS A 90 8.58 -5.24 -6.72
N GLN A 91 9.57 -4.41 -7.06
CA GLN A 91 10.75 -4.81 -7.84
C GLN A 91 11.83 -5.55 -7.00
N LYS A 92 11.52 -5.92 -5.75
CA LYS A 92 12.46 -6.55 -4.80
C LYS A 92 13.72 -5.72 -4.54
N MET A 93 13.63 -4.39 -4.73
CA MET A 93 14.75 -3.47 -4.56
C MET A 93 14.93 -3.00 -3.12
N LEU A 94 13.88 -3.08 -2.30
CA LEU A 94 13.88 -2.63 -0.91
C LEU A 94 13.64 -3.80 0.05
N THR A 95 14.00 -3.60 1.31
CA THR A 95 13.74 -4.54 2.40
C THR A 95 12.33 -4.38 2.96
N GLU A 96 11.79 -5.41 3.60
CA GLU A 96 10.46 -5.38 4.23
C GLU A 96 10.36 -4.33 5.36
N LYS A 97 11.46 -4.07 6.08
CA LYS A 97 11.50 -3.14 7.22
C LYS A 97 10.95 -1.75 6.87
N ILE A 98 11.43 -1.14 5.78
CA ILE A 98 10.98 0.21 5.36
C ILE A 98 9.49 0.22 4.97
N MET A 99 8.95 -0.92 4.49
CA MET A 99 7.52 -1.01 4.18
C MET A 99 6.66 -1.01 5.45
N HIS A 100 7.08 -1.69 6.51
CA HIS A 100 6.40 -1.63 7.80
C HIS A 100 6.40 -0.21 8.37
N GLU A 101 7.52 0.51 8.26
CA GLU A 101 7.62 1.91 8.66
C GLU A 101 6.65 2.81 7.85
N CYS A 102 6.55 2.59 6.53
CA CYS A 102 5.57 3.29 5.69
C CYS A 102 4.12 2.99 6.11
N LEU A 103 3.78 1.74 6.42
CA LEU A 103 2.43 1.35 6.86
C LEU A 103 2.07 1.98 8.20
N ILE A 104 3.01 1.97 9.16
CA ILE A 104 2.81 2.61 10.48
C ILE A 104 2.59 4.11 10.31
N LYS A 105 3.38 4.77 9.45
CA LYS A 105 3.24 6.21 9.17
C LYS A 105 1.87 6.54 8.60
N LEU A 106 1.39 5.77 7.62
CA LEU A 106 0.09 6.00 6.97
C LEU A 106 -1.12 5.63 7.83
N LEU A 107 -0.94 4.79 8.85
CA LEU A 107 -2.01 4.44 9.77
C LEU A 107 -2.36 5.59 10.73
N GLY A 108 -1.55 6.65 10.81
CA GLY A 108 -1.91 7.91 11.49
C GLY A 108 -2.56 7.72 12.87
N GLU A 109 -3.58 8.50 13.20
CA GLU A 109 -4.41 8.38 14.41
C GLU A 109 -5.77 7.75 14.10
N VAL A 110 -6.36 6.97 15.02
CA VAL A 110 -7.66 6.29 14.79
C VAL A 110 -8.85 7.24 14.92
N GLU A 111 -8.77 8.20 15.85
CA GLU A 111 -9.87 9.11 16.17
C GLU A 111 -10.07 10.16 15.08
N ASN A 112 -8.97 10.73 14.57
CA ASN A 112 -8.96 11.70 13.49
C ASN A 112 -7.98 11.31 12.37
N PRO A 113 -8.31 10.24 11.62
CA PRO A 113 -7.42 9.74 10.58
C PRO A 113 -7.42 10.67 9.36
N ASP A 114 -6.24 10.84 8.76
CA ASP A 114 -6.09 11.67 7.58
C ASP A 114 -6.56 10.95 6.30
N GLU A 115 -7.42 11.62 5.54
CA GLU A 115 -8.06 11.03 4.36
C GLU A 115 -7.08 10.64 3.24
N ASP A 116 -6.07 11.47 2.99
CA ASP A 116 -5.07 11.22 1.94
C ASP A 116 -4.14 10.07 2.35
N GLU A 117 -3.81 9.97 3.63
CA GLU A 117 -3.01 8.88 4.20
C GLU A 117 -3.76 7.54 4.11
N ILE A 118 -5.05 7.51 4.44
CA ILE A 118 -5.89 6.31 4.28
C ILE A 118 -5.95 5.89 2.81
N GLU A 119 -6.18 6.83 1.89
CA GLU A 119 -6.24 6.49 0.47
C GLU A 119 -4.90 5.94 -0.02
N CYS A 120 -3.79 6.50 0.45
CA CYS A 120 -2.44 6.02 0.17
C CYS A 120 -2.19 4.63 0.76
N LEU A 121 -2.59 4.39 2.01
CA LEU A 121 -2.46 3.11 2.71
C LEU A 121 -3.16 2.00 1.94
N CYS A 122 -4.41 2.23 1.56
CA CYS A 122 -5.20 1.26 0.84
C CYS A 122 -4.54 0.93 -0.51
N LYS A 123 -4.18 1.95 -1.29
CA LYS A 123 -3.47 1.76 -2.57
C LYS A 123 -2.16 1.00 -2.41
N LEU A 124 -1.39 1.28 -1.36
CA LEU A 124 -0.13 0.60 -1.09
C LEU A 124 -0.36 -0.87 -0.77
N LEU A 125 -1.33 -1.20 0.09
CA LEU A 125 -1.68 -2.57 0.44
C LEU A 125 -2.25 -3.37 -0.74
N HIS A 126 -2.99 -2.74 -1.66
CA HIS A 126 -3.37 -3.40 -2.92
C HIS A 126 -2.16 -3.83 -3.76
N THR A 127 -1.07 -3.05 -3.74
CA THR A 127 0.12 -3.31 -4.54
C THR A 127 1.04 -4.35 -3.88
N ILE A 128 1.31 -4.19 -2.59
CA ILE A 128 2.36 -4.97 -1.88
C ILE A 128 1.83 -5.90 -0.79
N GLY A 129 0.53 -5.86 -0.47
CA GLY A 129 -0.04 -6.57 0.68
C GLY A 129 0.22 -8.08 0.66
N LYS A 130 0.07 -8.72 -0.49
CA LYS A 130 0.39 -10.15 -0.67
C LYS A 130 1.85 -10.49 -0.40
N MET A 131 2.77 -9.55 -0.66
CA MET A 131 4.21 -9.76 -0.52
C MET A 131 4.66 -9.63 0.93
N ILE A 132 3.99 -8.79 1.73
CA ILE A 132 4.36 -8.50 3.12
C ILE A 132 3.56 -9.33 4.14
N ASP A 133 2.37 -9.81 3.79
CA ASP A 133 1.54 -10.63 4.68
C ASP A 133 1.91 -12.11 4.65
N HIS A 134 3.03 -12.44 5.29
CA HIS A 134 3.49 -13.82 5.49
C HIS A 134 3.59 -14.20 6.98
N HIS A 135 3.75 -15.49 7.27
CA HIS A 135 3.70 -16.04 8.63
C HIS A 135 4.51 -15.26 9.68
N LYS A 136 5.74 -14.82 9.36
CA LYS A 136 6.59 -14.06 10.28
C LYS A 136 6.10 -12.63 10.57
N ALA A 137 5.44 -12.00 9.60
CA ALA A 137 4.94 -10.63 9.68
C ALA A 137 3.47 -10.58 10.12
N LYS A 138 2.81 -11.73 10.23
CA LYS A 138 1.41 -11.87 10.62
C LYS A 138 1.06 -11.09 11.90
N PRO A 139 1.85 -11.10 12.98
CA PRO A 139 1.52 -10.32 14.18
C PRO A 139 1.44 -8.81 13.90
N HIS A 140 2.36 -8.25 13.11
CA HIS A 140 2.33 -6.84 12.72
C HIS A 140 1.14 -6.55 11.82
N MET A 141 0.91 -7.39 10.81
CA MET A 141 -0.20 -7.22 9.88
C MET A 141 -1.56 -7.33 10.59
N ASP A 142 -1.71 -8.25 11.56
CA ASP A 142 -2.93 -8.37 12.37
C ASP A 142 -3.19 -7.05 13.14
N GLN A 143 -2.17 -6.45 13.76
CA GLN A 143 -2.30 -5.14 14.43
C GLN A 143 -2.73 -4.01 13.48
N TYR A 144 -2.13 -3.95 12.28
CA TYR A 144 -2.51 -2.94 11.29
C TYR A 144 -3.98 -3.06 10.88
N PHE A 145 -4.46 -4.28 10.66
CA PHE A 145 -5.83 -4.52 10.22
C PHE A 145 -6.86 -4.36 11.33
N VAL A 146 -6.49 -4.54 12.61
CA VAL A 146 -7.32 -4.13 13.74
C VAL A 146 -7.58 -2.63 13.67
N ARG A 147 -6.52 -1.83 13.54
CA ARG A 147 -6.61 -0.37 13.44
C ARG A 147 -7.41 0.10 12.22
N MET A 148 -7.19 -0.53 11.06
CA MET A 148 -7.99 -0.25 9.85
C MET A 148 -9.48 -0.59 10.04
N THR A 149 -9.79 -1.64 10.81
CA THR A 149 -11.16 -2.02 11.10
C THR A 149 -11.84 -0.95 11.97
N GLU A 150 -11.15 -0.46 13.00
CA GLU A 150 -11.65 0.64 13.84
C GLU A 150 -11.92 1.91 13.01
N MET A 151 -10.97 2.31 12.15
CA MET A 151 -11.16 3.45 11.24
C MET A 151 -12.33 3.24 10.28
N SER A 152 -12.53 2.02 9.75
CA SER A 152 -13.63 1.75 8.83
C SER A 152 -15.02 1.94 9.45
N GLN A 153 -15.10 1.91 10.79
CA GLN A 153 -16.33 2.12 11.55
C GLN A 153 -16.49 3.59 12.01
N ASN A 154 -15.45 4.41 11.91
CA ASN A 154 -15.46 5.82 12.33
C ASN A 154 -16.38 6.65 11.43
N THR A 155 -17.50 7.14 11.97
CA THR A 155 -18.49 7.92 11.22
C THR A 155 -18.02 9.30 10.79
N ASN A 156 -16.91 9.80 11.33
CA ASN A 156 -16.31 11.07 10.91
C ASN A 156 -15.57 10.96 9.57
N LEU A 157 -15.26 9.73 9.13
CA LEU A 157 -14.65 9.48 7.82
C LEU A 157 -15.69 9.43 6.70
N ALA A 158 -15.32 10.02 5.56
CA ALA A 158 -16.11 9.92 4.33
C ALA A 158 -16.42 8.46 3.98
N ASN A 159 -17.67 8.18 3.59
CA ASN A 159 -18.15 6.83 3.26
C ASN A 159 -17.22 6.10 2.29
N ARG A 160 -16.73 6.82 1.27
CA ARG A 160 -15.80 6.29 0.27
C ARG A 160 -14.54 5.68 0.90
N LEU A 161 -13.96 6.34 1.91
CA LEU A 161 -12.74 5.86 2.56
C LEU A 161 -13.02 4.67 3.47
N ARG A 162 -14.17 4.66 4.15
CA ARG A 162 -14.63 3.50 4.91
C ARG A 162 -14.82 2.27 4.02
N PHE A 163 -15.39 2.45 2.83
CA PHE A 163 -15.51 1.38 1.84
C PHE A 163 -14.14 0.92 1.32
N LEU A 164 -13.21 1.85 1.08
CA LEU A 164 -11.86 1.52 0.63
C LEU A 164 -11.09 0.70 1.68
N LEU A 165 -11.21 1.07 2.96
CA LEU A 165 -10.65 0.28 4.07
C LEU A 165 -11.25 -1.13 4.12
N GLN A 166 -12.59 -1.25 4.00
CA GLN A 166 -13.25 -2.55 4.00
C GLN A 166 -12.86 -3.41 2.79
N GLU A 167 -12.69 -2.82 1.62
CA GLU A 167 -12.21 -3.54 0.43
C GLU A 167 -10.85 -4.20 0.70
N VAL A 168 -9.93 -3.49 1.32
CA VAL A 168 -8.60 -4.03 1.66
C VAL A 168 -8.68 -5.08 2.77
N ILE A 169 -9.53 -4.88 3.77
CA ILE A 169 -9.79 -5.86 4.84
C ILE A 169 -10.31 -7.18 4.24
N ASP A 170 -11.28 -7.09 3.35
CA ASP A 170 -11.86 -8.25 2.67
C ASP A 170 -10.88 -8.90 1.69
N LEU A 171 -10.04 -8.10 1.01
CA LEU A 171 -8.96 -8.61 0.16
C LEU A 171 -8.00 -9.48 0.98
N ARG A 172 -7.62 -9.05 2.18
CA ARG A 172 -6.76 -9.83 3.07
C ARG A 172 -7.45 -11.10 3.57
N ARG A 173 -8.72 -11.03 3.99
CA ARG A 173 -9.53 -12.21 4.37
C ARG A 173 -9.63 -13.22 3.23
N GLY A 174 -9.67 -12.75 1.99
CA GLY A 174 -9.60 -13.54 0.78
C GLY A 174 -8.20 -14.02 0.38
N ASN A 175 -7.22 -14.00 1.28
CA ASN A 175 -5.82 -14.37 1.04
C ASN A 175 -5.18 -13.60 -0.13
N TRP A 176 -5.49 -12.30 -0.26
CA TRP A 176 -4.98 -11.42 -1.30
C TRP A 176 -5.29 -11.88 -2.73
N VAL A 177 -6.34 -12.67 -2.90
CA VAL A 177 -6.85 -13.05 -4.21
C VAL A 177 -7.79 -11.95 -4.68
N THR A 178 -7.33 -11.16 -5.66
CA THR A 178 -8.23 -10.24 -6.35
C THR A 178 -9.26 -11.09 -7.09
N ARG A 179 -10.56 -10.79 -6.92
CA ARG A 179 -11.60 -11.31 -7.81
C ARG A 179 -11.31 -10.73 -9.18
N LYS A 180 -10.43 -11.36 -9.96
CA LYS A 180 -10.35 -11.08 -11.39
C LYS A 180 -11.77 -11.28 -11.90
N ALA A 181 -12.38 -10.19 -12.35
CA ALA A 181 -13.51 -10.25 -13.25
C ALA A 181 -12.99 -10.91 -14.53
N ASP A 182 -12.86 -12.23 -14.49
CA ASP A 182 -12.75 -13.04 -15.68
C ASP A 182 -14.12 -12.89 -16.36
N PRO A 183 -14.21 -12.24 -17.54
CA PRO A 183 -15.49 -12.06 -18.23
C PRO A 183 -16.18 -13.39 -18.49
N ASN A 184 -15.43 -14.50 -18.43
CA ASN A 184 -15.88 -15.85 -18.67
C ASN A 184 -16.45 -16.60 -17.45
N GLN A 185 -16.38 -16.07 -16.22
CA GLN A 185 -16.91 -16.76 -15.02
C GLN A 185 -18.35 -16.40 -14.65
N LYS A 186 -18.98 -15.45 -15.35
CA LYS A 186 -20.41 -15.15 -15.18
C LYS A 186 -21.33 -16.21 -15.81
N SER A 187 -20.83 -17.09 -16.68
CA SER A 187 -21.63 -18.13 -17.34
C SER A 187 -21.75 -19.43 -16.54
N ALA A 188 -20.76 -19.79 -15.72
CA ALA A 188 -20.77 -21.06 -14.99
C ALA A 188 -21.70 -21.05 -13.77
N SER A 189 -21.72 -19.95 -12.99
CA SER A 189 -22.54 -19.85 -11.78
C SER A 189 -24.03 -19.60 -12.06
N ALA A 190 -24.36 -19.09 -13.25
CA ALA A 190 -25.75 -18.94 -13.71
C ALA A 190 -26.35 -20.28 -14.20
N LEU A 191 -25.53 -21.14 -14.82
CA LEU A 191 -26.00 -22.43 -15.36
C LEU A 191 -26.26 -23.48 -14.27
N GLU A 192 -25.50 -23.46 -13.16
CA GLU A 192 -25.71 -24.42 -12.06
C GLU A 192 -26.99 -24.13 -11.26
N ARG A 193 -27.39 -22.86 -11.14
CA ARG A 193 -28.66 -22.47 -10.50
C ARG A 193 -29.89 -22.79 -11.36
N ALA A 194 -29.76 -22.76 -12.69
CA ALA A 194 -30.85 -23.15 -13.60
C ALA A 194 -31.06 -24.68 -13.64
N GLY A 195 -30.00 -25.48 -13.57
CA GLY A 195 -30.09 -26.95 -13.59
C GLY A 195 -30.77 -27.55 -12.34
N LYS A 196 -30.58 -26.94 -11.17
CA LYS A 196 -31.20 -27.40 -9.92
C LYS A 196 -32.69 -27.04 -9.80
N GLY A 197 -33.16 -26.00 -10.50
CA GLY A 197 -34.58 -25.63 -10.55
C GLY A 197 -35.41 -26.56 -11.45
N ALA A 198 -34.86 -27.01 -12.58
CA ALA A 198 -35.58 -27.89 -13.52
C ALA A 198 -35.73 -29.34 -13.01
N ALA A 199 -34.74 -29.85 -12.25
CA ALA A 199 -34.79 -31.21 -11.70
C ALA A 199 -35.80 -31.38 -10.55
N ALA A 200 -36.20 -30.31 -9.87
CA ALA A 200 -37.19 -30.34 -8.80
C ALA A 200 -38.64 -30.37 -9.32
N ALA A 201 -38.91 -29.85 -10.52
CA ALA A 201 -40.25 -29.80 -11.11
C ALA A 201 -40.70 -31.13 -11.76
N ALA A 202 -39.77 -32.05 -12.08
CA ALA A 202 -40.08 -33.29 -12.80
C ALA A 202 -40.46 -34.49 -11.90
N LYS A 203 -40.34 -34.39 -10.57
CA LYS A 203 -40.64 -35.50 -9.64
C LYS A 203 -42.03 -35.43 -8.97
N GLY A 204 -42.88 -34.47 -9.36
CA GLY A 204 -44.15 -34.18 -8.66
C GLY A 204 -45.44 -34.78 -9.24
N GLY A 205 -45.41 -35.60 -10.29
CA GLY A 205 -46.66 -36.05 -10.89
C GLY A 205 -46.58 -37.37 -11.65
N ARG A 206 -46.98 -38.47 -10.99
CA ARG A 206 -47.78 -39.58 -11.54
C ARG A 206 -47.98 -40.66 -10.48
N GLY A 207 -49.25 -40.97 -10.18
CA GLY A 207 -49.62 -42.18 -9.45
C GLY A 207 -50.86 -42.07 -8.56
N ALA A 208 -51.96 -41.50 -9.06
CA ALA A 208 -53.30 -41.73 -8.51
C ALA A 208 -54.12 -42.47 -9.58
N ALA A 209 -54.32 -43.77 -9.37
CA ALA A 209 -55.42 -44.62 -9.83
C ALA A 209 -55.17 -46.03 -9.30
#